data_AF-A0A1F6S5D2-F1
#
_entry.id   AF-A0A1F6S5D2-F1
#
_cell.length_a   1.000
_cell.length_b   1.000
_cell.length_c   1.000
_cell.angle_alpha   90.00
_cell.angle_beta   90.00
_cell.angle_gamma   90.00
#
_symmetry.space_group_name_H-M   'P 1'
#
loop_
_entity.id
_entity.type
_entity.pdbx_description
1 polymer ?
#
loop_
_entity_poly.entity_id
_entity_poly.type
_entity_poly.pdbx_seq_one_letter_code
_entity_poly.pdbx_strand_id
1 'polypeptide(L)'
;MKTKTKRQQSKKACPPVGKGSALLLTTILLFVVLSMVVSLSYVTVMEQQMSSKTKSSVSSFFKADSGVEWALNKIANATGTTIISVFDDFTAGGKIPCPTGFGCDLYLLDENGKVIIADADISTVKAVRAVGTQTTGDPTQRAIEAAVAAGGSFSYTATCLYDAKMATPVCPASVVIGTQGLCDSGFNVAKDLGEWGVCYGSTSDWCGYSGCNINGIGGTGTFFYSPGSSCGSVFPYKAALGKAYLCSK
;
A
#
# COMPACT_ATOMS: atom_id res chain seq x y z
N MET A 1 -32.51 68.05 91.08
CA MET A 1 -32.55 68.78 89.80
C MET A 1 -31.34 68.35 88.97
N LYS A 2 -31.51 68.11 87.65
CA LYS A 2 -30.53 67.68 86.62
C LYS A 2 -30.18 66.17 86.58
N THR A 3 -30.93 65.36 85.83
CA THR A 3 -30.84 65.00 84.37
C THR A 3 -30.06 63.70 84.13
N LYS A 4 -30.81 62.60 83.96
CA LYS A 4 -30.31 61.34 83.38
C LYS A 4 -30.37 61.41 81.86
N THR A 5 -29.21 61.49 81.21
CA THR A 5 -29.08 61.41 79.75
C THR A 5 -29.15 59.94 79.31
N LYS A 6 -30.30 59.49 78.80
CA LYS A 6 -30.42 58.22 78.07
C LYS A 6 -30.03 58.47 76.61
N ARG A 7 -28.90 57.92 76.16
CA ARG A 7 -28.57 57.79 74.74
C ARG A 7 -29.48 56.73 74.12
N GLN A 8 -30.40 57.13 73.25
CA GLN A 8 -31.14 56.23 72.38
C GLN A 8 -30.22 55.76 71.24
N GLN A 9 -30.00 54.46 71.16
CA GLN A 9 -29.39 53.82 69.98
C GLN A 9 -30.38 53.91 68.82
N SER A 10 -30.01 54.66 67.79
CA SER A 10 -30.67 54.60 66.48
C SER A 10 -30.44 53.22 65.88
N LYS A 11 -31.44 52.34 66.00
CA LYS A 11 -31.54 51.17 65.13
C LYS A 11 -31.92 51.70 63.74
N LYS A 12 -30.96 51.72 62.80
CA LYS A 12 -31.27 51.88 61.38
C LYS A 12 -32.18 50.73 60.98
N ALA A 13 -33.45 51.02 60.76
CA ALA A 13 -34.39 50.07 60.18
C ALA A 13 -33.97 49.80 58.73
N CYS A 14 -33.69 48.54 58.40
CA CYS A 14 -33.65 48.13 57.00
C CYS A 14 -35.05 48.32 56.41
N PRO A 15 -35.19 48.89 55.21
CA PRO A 15 -36.49 49.07 54.58
C PRO A 15 -37.15 47.71 54.32
N PRO A 16 -38.48 47.61 54.45
CA PRO A 16 -39.19 46.36 54.24
C PRO A 16 -39.04 45.92 52.78
N VAL A 17 -38.55 44.69 52.58
CA VAL A 17 -38.44 44.06 51.26
C VAL A 17 -39.85 43.91 50.68
N GLY A 18 -40.15 44.67 49.63
CA GLY A 18 -41.40 44.54 48.90
C GLY A 18 -41.54 43.12 48.35
N LYS A 19 -42.61 42.43 48.75
CA LYS A 19 -42.87 41.01 48.42
C LYS A 19 -42.93 40.71 46.90
N GLY A 20 -42.98 41.72 46.03
CA GLY A 20 -42.88 41.57 44.57
C GLY A 20 -41.45 41.44 44.02
N SER A 21 -40.43 41.93 44.73
CA SER A 21 -39.05 41.98 44.20
C SER A 21 -38.36 40.61 44.17
N ALA A 22 -38.73 39.71 45.08
CA ALA A 22 -38.16 38.36 45.12
C ALA A 22 -38.65 37.51 43.94
N LEU A 23 -39.92 37.66 43.55
CA LEU A 23 -40.54 36.89 42.47
C LEU A 23 -40.06 37.36 41.07
N LEU A 24 -39.76 38.65 40.94
CA LEU A 24 -39.18 39.22 39.71
C LEU A 24 -37.70 38.81 39.57
N LEU A 25 -36.95 38.76 40.67
CA LEU A 25 -35.56 38.31 40.65
C LEU A 25 -35.44 36.81 40.35
N THR A 26 -36.31 35.96 40.90
CA THR A 26 -36.31 34.52 40.60
C THR A 26 -36.72 34.24 39.16
N THR A 27 -37.66 34.98 38.57
CA THR A 27 -38.06 34.80 37.17
C THR A 27 -36.97 35.22 36.19
N ILE A 28 -36.28 36.34 36.44
CA ILE A 28 -35.10 36.75 35.64
C ILE A 28 -34.00 35.69 35.75
N LEU A 29 -33.72 35.21 36.96
CA LEU A 29 -32.68 34.20 37.17
C LEU A 29 -33.03 32.88 36.47
N LEU A 30 -34.29 32.46 36.53
CA LEU A 30 -34.77 31.27 35.83
C LEU A 30 -34.69 31.42 34.31
N PHE A 31 -34.94 32.61 33.77
CA PHE A 31 -34.78 32.89 32.34
C PHE A 31 -33.33 32.79 31.87
N VAL A 32 -32.38 33.28 32.69
CA VAL A 32 -30.93 33.16 32.41
C VAL A 32 -30.46 31.70 32.46
N VAL A 33 -30.95 30.91 33.42
CA VAL A 33 -30.63 29.48 33.48
C VAL A 33 -31.21 28.76 32.27
N LEU A 34 -32.44 29.09 31.88
CA LEU A 34 -33.09 28.47 30.72
C LEU A 34 -32.35 28.80 29.40
N SER A 35 -31.89 30.04 29.22
CA SER A 35 -31.13 30.44 28.02
C SER A 35 -29.77 29.73 27.91
N MET A 36 -29.10 29.50 29.05
CA MET A 36 -27.89 28.66 29.11
C MET A 36 -28.17 27.21 28.72
N VAL A 37 -29.23 26.61 29.26
CA VAL A 37 -29.59 25.21 28.94
C VAL A 37 -29.93 25.05 27.46
N VAL A 38 -30.71 25.97 26.88
CA VAL A 38 -31.04 25.94 25.44
C VAL A 38 -29.79 26.01 24.57
N SER A 39 -28.83 26.85 24.95
CA SER A 39 -27.57 26.99 24.21
C SER A 39 -26.72 25.71 24.28
N LEU A 40 -26.61 25.08 25.47
CA LEU A 40 -25.91 23.80 25.65
C LEU A 40 -26.60 22.65 24.91
N SER A 41 -27.93 22.62 24.91
CA SER A 41 -28.71 21.64 24.14
C SER A 41 -28.50 21.79 22.63
N TYR A 42 -28.39 23.02 22.12
CA TYR A 42 -28.13 23.25 20.69
C TYR A 42 -26.74 22.76 20.27
N VAL A 43 -25.70 23.09 21.05
CA VAL A 43 -24.32 22.66 20.76
C VAL A 43 -24.21 21.14 20.80
N THR A 44 -24.79 20.48 21.81
CA THR A 44 -24.73 19.01 21.93
C THR A 44 -25.43 18.30 20.77
N VAL A 45 -26.57 18.80 20.28
CA VAL A 45 -27.24 18.25 19.09
C VAL A 45 -26.36 18.40 17.84
N MET A 46 -25.73 19.56 17.67
CA MET A 46 -24.82 19.79 16.54
C MET A 46 -23.58 18.89 16.58
N GLU A 47 -22.98 18.69 17.75
CA GLU A 47 -21.87 17.76 17.94
C GLU A 47 -22.27 16.31 17.64
N GLN A 48 -23.46 15.87 18.06
CA GLN A 48 -23.97 14.54 17.74
C GLN A 48 -24.16 14.36 16.22
N GLN A 49 -24.68 15.37 15.52
CA GLN A 49 -24.83 15.31 14.06
C GLN A 49 -23.47 15.28 13.35
N MET A 50 -22.50 16.09 13.79
CA MET A 50 -21.14 16.08 13.25
C MET A 50 -20.43 14.74 13.47
N SER A 51 -20.59 14.15 14.65
CA SER A 51 -20.08 12.82 14.99
C SER A 51 -20.72 11.72 14.13
N SER A 52 -22.04 11.76 13.93
CA SER A 52 -22.77 10.83 13.06
C SER A 52 -22.29 10.89 11.61
N LYS A 53 -22.15 12.10 11.06
CA LYS A 53 -21.63 12.33 9.69
C LYS A 53 -20.20 11.84 9.54
N THR A 54 -19.36 12.03 10.56
CA THR A 54 -17.99 11.52 10.59
C THR A 54 -17.97 10.00 10.56
N LYS A 55 -18.80 9.34 11.38
CA LYS A 55 -18.92 7.87 11.41
C LYS A 55 -19.39 7.31 10.05
N SER A 56 -20.38 7.93 9.42
CA SER A 56 -20.84 7.55 8.08
C SER A 56 -19.74 7.72 7.03
N SER A 57 -19.05 8.87 7.06
CA SER A 57 -17.94 9.15 6.14
C SER A 57 -16.77 8.17 6.28
N VAL A 58 -16.39 7.83 7.51
CA VAL A 58 -15.32 6.86 7.80
C VAL A 58 -15.73 5.47 7.33
N SER A 59 -16.99 5.07 7.54
CA SER A 59 -17.49 3.79 7.02
C SER A 59 -17.44 3.74 5.49
N SER A 60 -17.90 4.78 4.80
CA SER A 60 -17.82 4.88 3.33
C SER A 60 -16.37 4.82 2.83
N PHE A 61 -15.43 5.44 3.56
CA PHE A 61 -14.01 5.38 3.23
C PHE A 61 -13.46 3.96 3.39
N PHE A 62 -13.72 3.27 4.49
CA PHE A 62 -13.27 1.88 4.69
C PHE A 62 -13.81 0.93 3.62
N LYS A 63 -15.04 1.13 3.17
CA LYS A 63 -15.64 0.36 2.08
C LYS A 63 -14.91 0.59 0.76
N ALA A 64 -14.58 1.84 0.43
CA ALA A 64 -13.79 2.17 -0.75
C ALA A 64 -12.38 1.57 -0.66
N ASP A 65 -11.72 1.70 0.49
CA ASP A 65 -10.35 1.22 0.72
C ASP A 65 -10.24 -0.29 0.53
N SER A 66 -11.15 -1.04 1.16
CA SER A 66 -11.22 -2.49 1.01
C SER A 66 -11.52 -2.92 -0.43
N GLY A 67 -12.32 -2.13 -1.17
CA GLY A 67 -12.62 -2.37 -2.58
C GLY A 67 -11.42 -2.19 -3.49
N VAL A 68 -10.62 -1.14 -3.28
CA VAL A 68 -9.37 -0.90 -4.00
C VAL A 68 -8.39 -2.05 -3.75
N GLU A 69 -8.17 -2.43 -2.49
CA GLU A 69 -7.26 -3.52 -2.13
C GLU A 69 -7.67 -4.85 -2.77
N TRP A 70 -8.97 -5.16 -2.76
CA TRP A 70 -9.48 -6.35 -3.43
C TRP A 70 -9.21 -6.33 -4.95
N ALA A 71 -9.48 -5.20 -5.60
CA ALA A 71 -9.28 -5.05 -7.03
C ALA A 71 -7.80 -5.11 -7.43
N LEU A 72 -6.92 -4.45 -6.68
CA LEU A 72 -5.47 -4.51 -6.90
C LEU A 72 -4.94 -5.93 -6.72
N ASN A 73 -5.41 -6.66 -5.69
CA ASN A 73 -5.02 -8.05 -5.48
C ASN A 73 -5.49 -8.97 -6.61
N LYS A 74 -6.70 -8.71 -7.16
CA LYS A 74 -7.22 -9.42 -8.34
C LYS A 74 -6.41 -9.14 -9.60
N ILE A 75 -6.01 -7.89 -9.83
CA ILE A 75 -5.17 -7.50 -10.97
C ILE A 75 -3.76 -8.08 -10.83
N ALA A 76 -3.18 -8.06 -9.63
CA ALA A 76 -1.83 -8.58 -9.37
C ALA A 76 -1.73 -10.10 -9.58
N ASN A 77 -2.79 -10.84 -9.27
CA ASN A 77 -2.87 -12.29 -9.45
C ASN A 77 -3.69 -12.69 -10.69
N ALA A 78 -3.89 -11.78 -11.64
CA ALA A 78 -4.63 -12.04 -12.85
C ALA A 78 -3.96 -13.13 -13.69
N THR A 79 -4.69 -14.21 -13.96
CA THR A 79 -4.25 -15.29 -14.86
C THR A 79 -4.76 -15.12 -16.28
N GLY A 80 -5.76 -14.25 -16.49
CA GLY A 80 -6.32 -13.90 -17.77
C GLY A 80 -5.82 -12.54 -18.27
N THR A 81 -5.93 -12.31 -19.59
CA THR A 81 -5.44 -11.09 -20.25
C THR A 81 -6.51 -10.01 -20.35
N THR A 82 -7.80 -10.32 -20.17
CA THR A 82 -8.92 -9.38 -20.33
C THR A 82 -9.59 -9.03 -19.01
N ILE A 83 -10.23 -7.87 -18.95
CA ILE A 83 -10.94 -7.38 -17.76
C ILE A 83 -12.01 -8.37 -17.31
N ILE A 84 -12.83 -8.91 -18.22
CA ILE A 84 -13.87 -9.89 -17.89
C ILE A 84 -13.27 -11.17 -17.29
N SER A 85 -12.09 -11.61 -17.73
CA SER A 85 -11.45 -12.81 -17.19
C SER A 85 -10.90 -12.65 -15.77
N VAL A 86 -10.67 -11.40 -15.33
CA VAL A 86 -10.19 -11.07 -13.98
C VAL A 86 -11.36 -10.73 -13.05
N PHE A 87 -12.35 -10.02 -13.61
CA PHE A 87 -13.55 -9.54 -12.96
C PHE A 87 -14.78 -10.11 -13.68
N ASP A 88 -15.23 -11.28 -13.22
CA ASP A 88 -16.36 -12.01 -13.82
C ASP A 88 -17.67 -11.20 -13.84
N ASP A 89 -17.82 -10.24 -12.92
CA ASP A 89 -18.99 -9.35 -12.81
C ASP A 89 -18.86 -8.05 -13.63
N PHE A 90 -17.84 -7.92 -14.48
CA PHE A 90 -17.69 -6.76 -15.35
C PHE A 90 -18.83 -6.71 -16.37
N THR A 91 -19.73 -5.76 -16.19
CA THR A 91 -20.87 -5.52 -17.09
C THR A 91 -20.63 -4.28 -17.95
N ALA A 92 -21.17 -4.28 -19.16
CA ALA A 92 -21.12 -3.14 -20.07
C ALA A 92 -21.67 -1.89 -19.37
N GLY A 93 -20.83 -0.87 -19.16
CA GLY A 93 -21.12 0.28 -18.30
C GLY A 93 -20.00 0.63 -17.32
N GLY A 94 -18.98 -0.21 -17.19
CA GLY A 94 -17.73 0.11 -16.46
C GLY A 94 -17.86 0.10 -14.95
N LYS A 95 -18.94 -0.50 -14.43
CA LYS A 95 -19.21 -0.66 -13.00
C LYS A 95 -19.01 -2.12 -12.63
N ILE A 96 -18.15 -2.37 -11.64
CA ILE A 96 -17.93 -3.68 -11.05
C ILE A 96 -18.43 -3.63 -9.61
N PRO A 97 -19.40 -4.46 -9.20
CA PRO A 97 -19.77 -4.55 -7.80
C PRO A 97 -18.61 -5.17 -7.00
N CYS A 98 -18.26 -4.57 -5.86
CA CYS A 98 -17.37 -5.23 -4.92
C CYS A 98 -18.02 -6.51 -4.36
N PRO A 99 -17.21 -7.48 -3.86
CA PRO A 99 -17.72 -8.66 -3.20
C PRO A 99 -18.73 -8.35 -2.09
N THR A 100 -19.62 -9.30 -1.85
CA THR A 100 -20.64 -9.21 -0.80
C THR A 100 -19.98 -8.95 0.57
N GLY A 101 -20.37 -7.84 1.21
CA GLY A 101 -19.82 -7.40 2.49
C GLY A 101 -19.00 -6.11 2.43
N PHE A 102 -18.43 -5.74 1.26
CA PHE A 102 -17.70 -4.48 1.12
C PHE A 102 -18.61 -3.28 0.81
N GLY A 103 -19.68 -3.47 0.04
CA GLY A 103 -20.64 -2.40 -0.25
C GLY A 103 -20.02 -1.21 -1.00
N CYS A 104 -19.20 -1.49 -2.01
CA CYS A 104 -18.59 -0.51 -2.89
C CYS A 104 -18.85 -0.81 -4.36
N ASP A 105 -18.73 0.24 -5.18
CA ASP A 105 -18.76 0.17 -6.63
C ASP A 105 -17.36 0.48 -7.17
N LEU A 106 -16.81 -0.40 -7.99
CA LEU A 106 -15.49 -0.28 -8.59
C LEU A 106 -15.58 0.19 -10.04
N TYR A 107 -14.61 1.02 -10.41
CA TYR A 107 -14.44 1.59 -11.74
C TYR A 107 -12.97 1.44 -12.14
N LEU A 108 -12.74 0.84 -13.30
CA LEU A 108 -11.41 0.71 -13.88
C LEU A 108 -11.15 1.92 -14.77
N LEU A 109 -9.98 2.55 -14.62
CA LEU A 109 -9.62 3.78 -15.28
C LEU A 109 -8.46 3.54 -16.26
N ASP A 110 -8.56 4.16 -17.43
CA ASP A 110 -7.49 4.19 -18.42
C ASP A 110 -6.40 5.23 -18.07
N GLU A 111 -5.41 5.37 -18.94
CA GLU A 111 -4.31 6.33 -18.80
C GLU A 111 -4.78 7.80 -18.74
N ASN A 112 -5.96 8.10 -19.28
CA ASN A 112 -6.56 9.44 -19.25
C ASN A 112 -7.50 9.64 -18.05
N GLY A 113 -7.59 8.67 -17.15
CA GLY A 113 -8.52 8.69 -16.02
C GLY A 113 -9.98 8.52 -16.43
N LYS A 114 -10.25 7.94 -17.61
CA LYS A 114 -11.59 7.65 -18.09
C LYS A 114 -12.00 6.24 -17.70
N VAL A 115 -13.26 6.08 -17.30
CA VAL A 115 -13.82 4.76 -16.99
C VAL A 115 -13.83 3.88 -18.23
N ILE A 116 -13.25 2.70 -18.10
CA ILE A 116 -13.26 1.65 -19.11
C ILE A 116 -14.64 0.97 -19.05
N ILE A 117 -15.41 1.08 -20.13
CA ILE A 117 -16.82 0.64 -20.19
C ILE A 117 -17.05 -0.64 -20.99
N ALA A 118 -16.02 -1.11 -21.70
CA ALA A 118 -16.03 -2.29 -22.54
C ALA A 118 -14.88 -3.22 -22.14
N ASP A 119 -15.01 -4.50 -22.45
CA ASP A 119 -13.94 -5.46 -22.19
C ASP A 119 -12.70 -5.06 -22.97
N ALA A 120 -11.57 -5.04 -22.28
CA ALA A 120 -10.28 -4.63 -22.81
C ALA A 120 -9.20 -5.47 -22.14
N ASP A 121 -7.97 -5.36 -22.64
CA ASP A 121 -6.82 -5.99 -22.00
C ASP A 121 -6.58 -5.37 -20.62
N ILE A 122 -6.27 -6.20 -19.61
CA ILE A 122 -6.05 -5.76 -18.24
C ILE A 122 -4.90 -4.74 -18.12
N SER A 123 -3.94 -4.78 -19.05
CA SER A 123 -2.83 -3.81 -19.12
C SER A 123 -3.25 -2.37 -19.44
N THR A 124 -4.47 -2.18 -19.95
CA THR A 124 -5.08 -0.87 -20.20
C THR A 124 -5.52 -0.18 -18.91
N VAL A 125 -5.73 -0.94 -17.83
CA VAL A 125 -6.10 -0.40 -16.51
C VAL A 125 -4.87 0.27 -15.89
N LYS A 126 -4.94 1.59 -15.70
CA LYS A 126 -3.87 2.38 -15.06
C LYS A 126 -4.22 2.81 -13.64
N ALA A 127 -5.50 2.87 -13.32
CA ALA A 127 -5.95 3.10 -11.96
C ALA A 127 -7.26 2.36 -11.68
N VAL A 128 -7.51 2.11 -10.41
CA VAL A 128 -8.78 1.59 -9.91
C VAL A 128 -9.38 2.62 -8.99
N ARG A 129 -10.65 2.95 -9.20
CA ARG A 129 -11.44 3.79 -8.31
C ARG A 129 -12.53 2.96 -7.66
N ALA A 130 -12.53 2.89 -6.33
CA ALA A 130 -13.63 2.32 -5.57
C ALA A 130 -14.47 3.43 -4.92
N VAL A 131 -15.78 3.32 -5.01
CA VAL A 131 -16.74 4.23 -4.39
C VAL A 131 -17.49 3.47 -3.31
N GLY A 132 -17.16 3.75 -2.05
CA GLY A 132 -17.88 3.21 -0.91
C GLY A 132 -19.10 4.06 -0.62
N THR A 133 -20.25 3.39 -0.49
CA THR A 133 -21.52 4.06 -0.19
C THR A 133 -22.07 3.57 1.15
N GLN A 134 -22.46 4.51 2.01
CA GLN A 134 -23.21 4.24 3.23
C GLN A 134 -24.62 4.79 3.05
N THR A 135 -25.63 3.90 2.96
CA THR A 135 -27.04 4.27 2.76
C THR A 135 -27.84 4.25 4.07
N THR A 136 -27.36 3.56 5.10
CA THR A 136 -28.01 3.53 6.42
C THR A 136 -27.59 4.75 7.24
N GLY A 137 -28.55 5.56 7.67
CA GLY A 137 -28.32 6.81 8.40
C GLY A 137 -28.20 8.01 7.45
N ASP A 138 -27.21 8.87 7.66
CA ASP A 138 -26.89 9.95 6.72
C ASP A 138 -26.16 9.39 5.50
N PRO A 139 -26.72 9.51 4.29
CA PRO A 139 -26.11 8.97 3.09
C PRO A 139 -24.78 9.67 2.80
N THR A 140 -23.69 8.92 2.77
CA THR A 140 -22.38 9.43 2.39
C THR A 140 -21.74 8.57 1.32
N GLN A 141 -20.95 9.20 0.47
CA GLN A 141 -20.14 8.53 -0.55
C GLN A 141 -18.71 9.04 -0.43
N ARG A 142 -17.76 8.11 -0.49
CA ARG A 142 -16.33 8.42 -0.57
C ARG A 142 -15.72 7.56 -1.67
N ALA A 143 -14.83 8.16 -2.44
CA ALA A 143 -14.10 7.48 -3.49
C ALA A 143 -12.61 7.45 -3.13
N ILE A 144 -11.98 6.32 -3.38
CA ILE A 144 -10.52 6.15 -3.32
C ILE A 144 -10.06 5.70 -4.69
N GLU A 145 -8.99 6.29 -5.15
CA GLU A 145 -8.36 5.95 -6.41
C GLU A 145 -6.91 5.53 -6.14
N ALA A 146 -6.51 4.38 -6.67
CA ALA A 146 -5.16 3.89 -6.60
C ALA A 146 -4.63 3.58 -8.00
N ALA A 147 -3.39 3.99 -8.25
CA ALA A 147 -2.69 3.66 -9.47
C ALA A 147 -2.31 2.17 -9.49
N VAL A 148 -2.55 1.52 -10.62
CA VAL A 148 -2.10 0.17 -10.91
C VAL A 148 -0.71 0.29 -11.50
N ALA A 149 0.31 -0.01 -10.70
CA ALA A 149 1.65 -0.21 -11.25
C ALA A 149 1.62 -1.49 -12.09
N ALA A 150 2.05 -1.41 -13.35
CA ALA A 150 2.30 -2.61 -14.13
C ALA A 150 3.33 -3.44 -13.37
N GLY A 151 2.91 -4.60 -12.85
CA GLY A 151 3.84 -5.58 -12.32
C GLY A 151 4.82 -5.91 -13.41
N GLY A 152 6.07 -5.46 -13.27
CA GLY A 152 7.12 -5.78 -14.23
C GLY A 152 7.21 -7.30 -14.32
N SER A 153 6.97 -7.85 -15.51
CA SER A 153 7.33 -9.24 -15.75
C SER A 153 8.85 -9.28 -15.76
N PHE A 154 9.44 -9.90 -14.76
CA PHE A 154 10.89 -10.09 -14.67
C PHE A 154 11.21 -11.50 -15.16
N SER A 155 12.08 -11.61 -16.16
CA SER A 155 12.71 -12.87 -16.57
C SER A 155 14.18 -12.84 -16.17
N TYR A 156 14.74 -14.01 -15.83
CA TYR A 156 16.16 -14.18 -15.54
C TYR A 156 16.79 -14.97 -16.68
N THR A 157 17.78 -14.39 -17.34
CA THR A 157 18.52 -15.06 -18.40
C THR A 157 19.98 -15.17 -18.00
N ALA A 158 20.52 -16.39 -18.01
CA ALA A 158 21.95 -16.64 -17.86
C ALA A 158 22.52 -17.12 -19.19
N THR A 159 23.51 -16.39 -19.71
CA THR A 159 24.23 -16.74 -20.94
C THR A 159 25.57 -17.38 -20.59
N CYS A 160 25.94 -18.44 -21.31
CA CYS A 160 27.29 -19.00 -21.24
C CYS A 160 28.27 -18.25 -22.14
N LEU A 161 29.50 -18.06 -21.66
CA LEU A 161 30.62 -17.57 -22.45
C LEU A 161 31.52 -18.75 -22.82
N TYR A 162 31.96 -18.81 -24.09
CA TYR A 162 33.00 -19.75 -24.48
C TYR A 162 34.36 -19.17 -24.07
N ASP A 163 34.96 -19.73 -23.02
CA ASP A 163 36.38 -19.51 -22.73
C ASP A 163 37.19 -20.57 -23.47
N ALA A 164 38.00 -20.15 -24.45
CA ALA A 164 38.88 -21.04 -25.22
C ALA A 164 39.91 -21.77 -24.34
N LYS A 165 40.07 -21.36 -23.08
CA LYS A 165 40.88 -22.05 -22.09
C LYS A 165 40.17 -23.23 -21.45
N MET A 166 38.85 -23.41 -21.60
CA MET A 166 38.10 -24.53 -21.01
C MET A 166 37.85 -25.63 -22.05
N ALA A 167 38.29 -26.86 -21.73
CA ALA A 167 38.19 -28.00 -22.65
C ALA A 167 36.75 -28.49 -22.86
N THR A 168 35.83 -28.17 -21.94
CA THR A 168 34.40 -28.48 -22.07
C THR A 168 33.53 -27.32 -21.58
N PRO A 169 32.49 -26.94 -22.34
CA PRO A 169 31.54 -25.95 -21.87
C PRO A 169 30.74 -26.48 -20.67
N VAL A 170 30.78 -25.77 -19.54
CA VAL A 170 30.02 -26.11 -18.30
C VAL A 170 28.58 -25.58 -18.38
N CYS A 171 27.99 -25.59 -19.56
CA CYS A 171 26.59 -25.22 -19.74
C CYS A 171 25.71 -26.44 -19.44
N PRO A 172 24.53 -26.26 -18.82
CA PRO A 172 23.52 -27.30 -18.81
C PRO A 172 23.30 -27.81 -20.24
N ALA A 173 23.15 -29.12 -20.44
CA ALA A 173 23.01 -29.71 -21.79
C ALA A 173 21.84 -29.13 -22.62
N SER A 174 20.91 -28.44 -21.97
CA SER A 174 19.80 -27.69 -22.57
C SER A 174 20.19 -26.33 -23.17
N VAL A 175 21.42 -25.86 -23.00
CA VAL A 175 21.91 -24.55 -23.43
C VAL A 175 22.91 -24.69 -24.56
N VAL A 176 22.52 -24.24 -25.76
CA VAL A 176 23.41 -24.18 -26.93
C VAL A 176 24.19 -22.86 -26.91
N ILE A 177 25.51 -22.97 -26.98
CA ILE A 177 26.41 -21.81 -26.97
C ILE A 177 26.26 -21.01 -28.26
N GLY A 178 26.04 -19.70 -28.13
CA GLY A 178 25.92 -18.77 -29.26
C GLY A 178 24.50 -18.57 -29.81
N THR A 179 23.49 -19.28 -29.29
CA THR A 179 22.08 -19.14 -29.73
C THR A 179 21.17 -18.49 -28.69
N GLN A 180 21.66 -18.15 -27.50
CA GLN A 180 20.87 -17.44 -26.49
C GLN A 180 20.91 -15.93 -26.76
N GLY A 181 19.73 -15.34 -27.02
CA GLY A 181 19.55 -13.89 -26.94
C GLY A 181 19.66 -13.41 -25.48
N LEU A 182 19.95 -12.12 -25.29
CA LEU A 182 20.12 -11.51 -23.95
C LEU A 182 18.88 -11.63 -23.06
N CYS A 183 17.70 -11.64 -23.68
CA CYS A 183 16.40 -11.81 -23.04
C CYS A 183 15.48 -12.59 -24.00
N ASP A 184 14.44 -13.22 -23.45
CA ASP A 184 13.37 -13.81 -24.26
C ASP A 184 12.70 -12.75 -25.16
N SER A 185 12.15 -13.19 -26.29
CA SER A 185 11.49 -12.31 -27.26
C SER A 185 10.44 -11.42 -26.58
N GLY A 186 10.63 -10.10 -26.66
CA GLY A 186 9.74 -9.10 -26.06
C GLY A 186 10.17 -8.58 -24.69
N PHE A 187 11.30 -9.02 -24.15
CA PHE A 187 11.90 -8.47 -22.93
C PHE A 187 13.19 -7.71 -23.25
N ASN A 188 13.45 -6.63 -22.51
CA ASN A 188 14.67 -5.84 -22.59
C ASN A 188 15.54 -6.08 -21.35
N VAL A 189 16.86 -5.91 -21.48
CA VAL A 189 17.77 -6.02 -20.33
C VAL A 189 17.48 -4.86 -19.38
N ALA A 190 16.97 -5.17 -18.19
CA ALA A 190 16.70 -4.21 -17.12
C ALA A 190 17.95 -3.95 -16.28
N LYS A 191 18.74 -5.00 -16.02
CA LYS A 191 19.95 -4.91 -15.19
C LYS A 191 20.95 -6.02 -15.53
N ASP A 192 22.22 -5.64 -15.66
CA ASP A 192 23.33 -6.60 -15.68
C ASP A 192 23.58 -7.08 -14.23
N LEU A 193 23.42 -8.38 -13.99
CA LEU A 193 23.63 -9.02 -12.68
C LEU A 193 25.07 -9.48 -12.49
N GLY A 194 25.90 -9.37 -13.53
CA GLY A 194 27.32 -9.68 -13.50
C GLY A 194 27.66 -11.08 -14.00
N GLU A 195 28.96 -11.36 -13.95
CA GLU A 195 29.54 -12.64 -14.36
C GLU A 195 29.38 -13.69 -13.27
N TRP A 196 29.16 -14.92 -13.69
CA TRP A 196 29.28 -16.11 -12.84
C TRP A 196 30.39 -17.01 -13.39
N GLY A 197 30.98 -17.81 -12.53
CA GLY A 197 32.07 -18.67 -12.96
C GLY A 197 32.73 -19.45 -11.84
N VAL A 198 34.02 -19.76 -12.04
CA VAL A 198 34.82 -20.51 -11.08
C VAL A 198 36.06 -19.73 -10.64
N CYS A 199 36.41 -19.93 -9.39
CA CYS A 199 37.57 -19.39 -8.71
C CYS A 199 38.56 -20.52 -8.41
N TYR A 200 39.86 -20.27 -8.55
CA TYR A 200 40.89 -21.28 -8.31
C TYR A 200 42.18 -20.67 -7.72
N GLY A 201 42.91 -21.53 -6.99
CA GLY A 201 43.98 -21.12 -6.07
C GLY A 201 45.37 -21.04 -6.71
N SER A 202 45.61 -21.72 -7.83
CA SER A 202 46.91 -21.72 -8.52
C SER A 202 46.73 -21.88 -10.04
N THR A 203 47.67 -21.32 -10.82
CA THR A 203 47.72 -21.49 -12.28
C THR A 203 48.20 -22.87 -12.72
N SER A 204 48.68 -23.73 -11.80
CA SER A 204 49.24 -25.05 -12.11
C SER A 204 48.31 -26.21 -11.80
N ASP A 205 47.26 -26.03 -10.99
CA ASP A 205 46.32 -27.10 -10.62
C ASP A 205 45.13 -27.19 -11.58
N TRP A 206 45.42 -27.10 -12.86
CA TRP A 206 44.46 -27.39 -13.91
C TRP A 206 44.27 -28.91 -13.98
N CYS A 207 43.29 -29.43 -13.24
CA CYS A 207 42.86 -30.84 -13.33
C CYS A 207 42.29 -31.10 -14.74
N GLY A 208 43.16 -31.40 -15.69
CA GLY A 208 42.78 -31.97 -16.97
C GLY A 208 42.09 -33.31 -16.76
N TYR A 209 40.78 -33.33 -16.96
CA TYR A 209 39.98 -34.46 -17.46
C TYR A 209 39.76 -35.73 -16.63
N SER A 210 40.45 -35.99 -15.51
CA SER A 210 40.11 -37.16 -14.68
C SER A 210 40.80 -37.14 -13.31
N GLY A 211 40.02 -36.99 -12.23
CA GLY A 211 40.47 -37.45 -10.90
C GLY A 211 40.57 -36.44 -9.77
N CYS A 212 39.94 -35.26 -9.85
CA CYS A 212 39.85 -34.38 -8.68
C CYS A 212 38.70 -34.87 -7.77
N ASN A 213 39.08 -35.72 -6.80
CA ASN A 213 38.21 -36.36 -5.82
C ASN A 213 37.75 -35.31 -4.80
N ILE A 214 36.48 -34.93 -4.87
CA ILE A 214 35.89 -33.84 -4.06
C ILE A 214 35.58 -34.30 -2.62
N ASN A 215 35.97 -35.52 -2.22
CA ASN A 215 35.64 -36.11 -0.91
C ASN A 215 36.76 -36.06 0.12
N GLY A 216 37.55 -34.98 0.18
CA GLY A 216 38.51 -34.82 1.27
C GLY A 216 39.30 -33.53 1.16
N ILE A 217 39.17 -32.68 2.18
CA ILE A 217 39.93 -31.45 2.34
C ILE A 217 41.43 -31.73 2.16
N GLY A 218 42.07 -31.08 1.17
CA GLY A 218 43.52 -31.04 1.05
C GLY A 218 44.08 -30.91 -0.36
N GLY A 219 43.82 -29.78 -1.07
CA GLY A 219 44.54 -29.42 -2.30
C GLY A 219 43.68 -28.72 -3.37
N THR A 220 43.74 -27.38 -3.37
CA THR A 220 43.25 -26.43 -4.40
C THR A 220 41.84 -26.66 -4.96
N GLY A 221 40.85 -26.31 -4.13
CA GLY A 221 39.44 -26.31 -4.49
C GLY A 221 39.09 -25.28 -5.57
N THR A 222 38.27 -25.69 -6.52
CA THR A 222 37.50 -24.79 -7.37
C THR A 222 36.25 -24.36 -6.63
N PHE A 223 35.97 -23.06 -6.57
CA PHE A 223 34.75 -22.52 -5.97
C PHE A 223 33.89 -21.82 -7.03
N PHE A 224 32.58 -22.07 -7.05
CA PHE A 224 31.67 -21.37 -7.95
C PHE A 224 31.29 -20.00 -7.38
N TYR A 225 31.51 -18.94 -8.15
CA TYR A 225 31.04 -17.60 -7.81
C TYR A 225 29.77 -17.28 -8.60
N SER A 226 28.79 -16.72 -7.89
CA SER A 226 27.50 -16.29 -8.45
C SER A 226 27.63 -14.95 -9.20
N PRO A 227 26.63 -14.59 -10.03
CA PRO A 227 26.58 -13.29 -10.68
C PRO A 227 26.82 -12.13 -9.71
N GLY A 228 27.80 -11.27 -10.03
CA GLY A 228 28.11 -10.07 -9.25
C GLY A 228 28.90 -10.31 -7.98
N SER A 229 29.30 -11.56 -7.71
CA SER A 229 30.22 -11.91 -6.61
C SER A 229 31.68 -11.95 -7.09
N SER A 230 32.61 -12.09 -6.15
CA SER A 230 34.06 -12.16 -6.44
C SER A 230 34.70 -13.35 -5.75
N CYS A 231 35.84 -13.80 -6.28
CA CYS A 231 36.59 -14.96 -5.80
C CYS A 231 37.28 -14.79 -4.43
N GLY A 232 37.11 -13.62 -3.79
CA GLY A 232 37.83 -13.28 -2.57
C GLY A 232 39.35 -13.26 -2.76
N SER A 233 40.10 -13.09 -1.68
CA SER A 233 41.57 -13.01 -1.70
C SER A 233 42.29 -14.36 -1.68
N VAL A 234 41.57 -15.45 -1.39
CA VAL A 234 42.13 -16.81 -1.24
C VAL A 234 42.22 -17.54 -2.59
N PHE A 235 41.38 -17.15 -3.55
CA PHE A 235 41.39 -17.68 -4.92
C PHE A 235 41.66 -16.53 -5.90
N PRO A 236 42.93 -16.17 -6.12
CA PRO A 236 43.29 -14.97 -6.88
C PRO A 236 42.96 -15.07 -8.37
N TYR A 237 42.65 -16.27 -8.86
CA TYR A 237 42.33 -16.51 -10.26
C TYR A 237 40.84 -16.80 -10.45
N LYS A 238 40.25 -16.13 -11.44
CA LYS A 238 38.86 -16.31 -11.85
C LYS A 238 38.78 -16.72 -13.31
N ALA A 239 37.83 -17.58 -13.63
CA ALA A 239 37.40 -17.81 -15.00
C ALA A 239 35.87 -17.64 -15.08
N ALA A 240 35.44 -16.71 -15.93
CA ALA A 240 34.03 -16.45 -16.16
C ALA A 240 33.45 -17.55 -17.05
N LEU A 241 32.41 -18.21 -16.55
CA LEU A 241 31.66 -19.22 -17.30
C LEU A 241 30.46 -18.60 -18.03
N GLY A 242 29.99 -17.45 -17.56
CA GLY A 242 28.87 -16.76 -18.17
C GLY A 242 28.53 -15.45 -17.50
N LYS A 243 27.43 -14.86 -17.98
CA LYS A 243 26.81 -13.63 -17.46
C LYS A 243 25.34 -13.85 -17.19
N ALA A 244 24.81 -13.11 -16.23
CA ALA A 244 23.39 -13.11 -15.91
C ALA A 244 22.79 -11.72 -16.09
N TYR A 245 21.56 -11.71 -16.60
CA TYR A 245 20.79 -10.50 -16.84
C TYR A 245 19.43 -10.64 -16.19
N LEU A 246 18.97 -9.54 -15.60
CA LEU A 246 17.56 -9.33 -15.28
C LEU A 246 16.91 -8.69 -16.50
N CYS A 247 15.89 -9.34 -17.03
CA CYS A 247 15.12 -8.87 -18.16
C CYS A 247 13.76 -8.37 -17.68
N SER A 248 13.30 -7.24 -18.19
CA SER A 248 11.96 -6.71 -17.94
C SER A 248 11.23 -6.42 -19.25
N LYS A 249 9.92 -6.59 -19.23
CA LYS A 249 9.04 -6.25 -20.35
C LYS A 249 8.67 -4.78 -20.33
#